data_AF-A0A5E4I2R0-F1
#
_entry.id   AF-A0A5E4I2R0-F1
#
_cell.length_a   1.000
_cell.length_b   1.000
_cell.length_c   1.000
_cell.angle_alpha   90.00
_cell.angle_beta   90.00
_cell.angle_gamma   90.00
#
_symmetry.space_group_name_H-M   'P 1'
#
loop_
_entity.id
_entity.type
_entity.pdbx_description
1 polymer ?
#
loop_
_entity_poly.entity_id
_entity_poly.type
_entity_poly.pdbx_seq_one_letter_code
_entity_poly.pdbx_strand_id
1 'polypeptide(L)'
;MIGKVVTTPKPVTLAQVEELLAKRSGEGDFGYEQQKSLEYSKRFAKVSAKKAHELLEQLQEEFGVPYEVAVKIVDVIPKHHSQLRVLIGASAVSEEKQKKILEMLSKVKVKHVEEVKTEEVPAEGAAAEKAEAAPEKKEEAAEGAKEEASAGKEEKKGKKAEKDEEKKEKKSKKEKE
;
A
#
# COMPACT_ATOMS: atom_id res chain seq x y z
N MET A 1 4.08 4.45 -25.10
CA MET A 1 2.66 4.02 -25.16
C MET A 1 2.61 2.56 -25.55
N ILE A 2 1.63 1.81 -25.04
CA ILE A 2 1.44 0.42 -25.43
C ILE A 2 0.53 0.41 -26.68
N GLY A 3 1.04 -0.12 -27.80
CA GLY A 3 0.30 -0.19 -29.07
C GLY A 3 0.17 1.14 -29.81
N LYS A 4 -0.62 1.12 -30.91
CA LYS A 4 -0.87 2.29 -31.78
C LYS A 4 -2.08 3.14 -31.35
N VAL A 5 -3.08 2.50 -30.74
CA VAL A 5 -4.31 3.14 -30.23
C VAL A 5 -4.71 2.42 -28.95
N VAL A 6 -5.12 3.18 -27.93
CA VAL A 6 -5.68 2.64 -26.70
C VAL A 6 -7.20 2.69 -26.81
N THR A 7 -7.85 1.53 -26.81
CA THR A 7 -9.31 1.44 -26.66
C THR A 7 -9.71 1.75 -25.22
N THR A 8 -11.01 1.91 -24.95
CA THR A 8 -11.54 2.23 -23.62
C THR A 8 -11.02 1.24 -22.55
N PRO A 9 -10.24 1.69 -21.56
CA PRO A 9 -9.73 0.80 -20.52
C PRO A 9 -10.87 0.40 -19.57
N LYS A 10 -10.91 -0.88 -19.20
CA LYS A 10 -11.88 -1.41 -18.23
C LYS A 10 -11.15 -1.86 -16.95
N PRO A 11 -11.52 -1.36 -15.76
CA PRO A 11 -10.89 -1.80 -14.52
C PRO A 11 -11.25 -3.26 -14.21
N VAL A 12 -10.37 -3.92 -13.46
CA VAL A 12 -10.52 -5.32 -13.04
C VAL A 12 -10.32 -5.43 -11.53
N THR A 13 -11.00 -6.39 -10.91
CA THR A 13 -10.87 -6.67 -9.47
C THR A 13 -9.58 -7.43 -9.16
N LEU A 14 -9.14 -7.41 -7.91
CA LEU A 14 -7.98 -8.18 -7.46
C LEU A 14 -8.17 -9.69 -7.68
N ALA A 15 -9.40 -10.19 -7.56
CA ALA A 15 -9.72 -11.59 -7.84
C ALA A 15 -9.55 -11.94 -9.33
N GLN A 16 -9.90 -11.02 -10.24
CA GLN A 16 -9.65 -11.20 -11.68
C GLN A 16 -8.15 -11.09 -12.00
N VAL A 17 -7.44 -10.15 -11.35
CA VAL A 17 -5.98 -10.00 -11.49
C VAL A 17 -5.26 -11.27 -11.04
N GLU A 18 -5.67 -11.86 -9.90
CA GLU A 18 -5.14 -13.14 -9.42
C GLU A 18 -5.27 -14.23 -10.48
N GLU A 19 -6.45 -14.38 -11.08
CA GLU A 19 -6.70 -15.38 -12.12
C GLU A 19 -5.86 -15.13 -13.38
N LEU A 20 -5.79 -13.88 -13.85
CA LEU A 20 -5.03 -13.50 -15.04
C LEU A 20 -3.53 -13.73 -14.87
N LEU A 21 -2.97 -13.29 -13.73
CA LEU A 21 -1.55 -13.48 -13.42
C LEU A 21 -1.23 -14.94 -13.15
N ALA A 22 -2.11 -15.71 -12.50
CA ALA A 22 -1.92 -17.14 -12.30
C ALA A 22 -1.83 -17.88 -13.64
N LYS A 23 -2.73 -17.60 -14.59
CA LYS A 23 -2.68 -18.17 -15.95
C LYS A 23 -1.38 -17.82 -16.66
N ARG A 24 -1.01 -16.53 -16.65
CA ARG A 24 0.21 -16.06 -17.32
C ARG A 24 1.49 -16.63 -16.67
N SER A 25 1.50 -16.93 -15.37
CA SER A 25 2.65 -17.55 -14.70
C SER A 25 2.96 -18.97 -15.18
N GLY A 26 1.96 -19.67 -15.75
CA GLY A 26 2.17 -20.99 -16.35
C GLY A 26 2.79 -20.96 -17.75
N GLU A 27 2.80 -19.80 -18.42
CA GLU A 27 3.30 -19.64 -19.79
C GLU A 27 4.77 -19.21 -19.86
N GLY A 28 5.37 -18.85 -18.72
CA GLY A 28 6.78 -18.47 -18.62
C GLY A 28 7.09 -17.68 -17.36
N ASP A 29 8.37 -17.53 -17.07
CA ASP A 29 8.86 -16.95 -15.82
C ASP A 29 8.42 -15.49 -15.63
N PHE A 30 8.14 -15.14 -14.38
CA PHE A 30 7.81 -13.79 -13.96
C PHE A 30 9.03 -13.02 -13.51
N GLY A 31 9.11 -11.76 -13.90
CA GLY A 31 10.00 -10.77 -13.29
C GLY A 31 9.57 -10.44 -11.85
N TYR A 32 10.41 -9.69 -11.13
CA TYR A 32 10.19 -9.35 -9.72
C TYR A 32 8.84 -8.66 -9.48
N GLU A 33 8.49 -7.64 -10.26
CA GLU A 33 7.24 -6.88 -10.09
C GLU A 33 6.01 -7.74 -10.39
N GLN A 34 6.12 -8.67 -11.34
CA GLN A 34 5.04 -9.58 -11.70
C GLN A 34 4.79 -10.61 -10.60
N GLN A 35 5.86 -11.16 -10.02
CA GLN A 35 5.76 -12.05 -8.85
C GLN A 35 5.12 -11.32 -7.67
N LYS A 36 5.59 -10.11 -7.36
CA LYS A 36 5.02 -9.29 -6.27
C LYS A 36 3.56 -8.93 -6.51
N SER A 37 3.18 -8.65 -7.75
CA SER A 37 1.78 -8.39 -8.11
C SER A 37 0.90 -9.62 -7.93
N LEU A 38 1.39 -10.80 -8.31
CA LEU A 38 0.67 -12.07 -8.09
C LEU A 38 0.52 -12.37 -6.59
N GLU A 39 1.60 -12.22 -5.81
CA GLU A 39 1.56 -12.37 -4.34
C GLU A 39 0.54 -11.43 -3.70
N TYR A 40 0.55 -10.15 -4.10
CA TYR A 40 -0.42 -9.16 -3.61
C TYR A 40 -1.85 -9.57 -3.97
N SER A 41 -2.09 -9.94 -5.22
CA SER A 41 -3.43 -10.36 -5.66
C SER A 41 -3.94 -11.57 -4.88
N LYS A 42 -3.11 -12.59 -4.63
CA LYS A 42 -3.46 -13.76 -3.82
C LYS A 42 -3.79 -13.39 -2.37
N ARG A 43 -3.05 -12.45 -1.78
CA ARG A 43 -3.23 -12.03 -0.38
C ARG A 43 -4.49 -11.18 -0.18
N PHE A 44 -4.81 -10.31 -1.14
CA PHE A 44 -5.88 -9.32 -1.00
C PHE A 44 -7.15 -9.65 -1.79
N ALA A 45 -7.14 -10.66 -2.66
CA ALA A 45 -8.35 -11.17 -3.30
C ALA A 45 -9.25 -11.87 -2.27
N LYS A 46 -10.24 -11.12 -1.79
CA LYS A 46 -11.19 -11.56 -0.77
C LYS A 46 -12.16 -12.63 -1.26
N VAL A 47 -12.36 -12.75 -2.57
CA VAL A 47 -13.31 -13.67 -3.21
C VAL A 47 -12.68 -14.39 -4.38
N SER A 48 -13.35 -15.40 -4.92
CA SER A 48 -12.96 -16.02 -6.19
C SER A 48 -13.32 -15.10 -7.38
N ALA A 49 -12.63 -15.25 -8.51
CA ALA A 49 -12.92 -14.47 -9.72
C ALA A 49 -14.37 -14.65 -10.20
N LYS A 50 -14.90 -15.89 -10.13
CA LYS A 50 -16.31 -16.18 -10.41
C LYS A 50 -17.25 -15.38 -9.51
N LYS A 51 -17.00 -15.38 -8.20
CA LYS A 51 -17.86 -14.65 -7.25
C LYS A 51 -17.72 -13.14 -7.41
N ALA A 52 -16.53 -12.65 -7.72
CA ALA A 52 -16.30 -11.24 -8.04
C ALA A 52 -17.14 -10.80 -9.24
N HIS A 53 -17.23 -11.62 -10.30
CA HIS A 53 -18.05 -11.34 -11.47
C HIS A 53 -19.54 -11.22 -11.11
N GLU A 54 -20.09 -12.20 -10.38
CA GLU A 54 -21.48 -12.18 -9.93
C GLU A 54 -21.81 -10.93 -9.11
N LEU A 55 -20.90 -10.54 -8.19
CA LEU A 55 -21.08 -9.35 -7.37
C LEU A 55 -21.03 -8.05 -8.19
N LEU A 56 -20.16 -7.99 -9.20
CA LEU A 56 -20.09 -6.82 -10.09
C LEU A 56 -21.39 -6.65 -10.86
N GLU A 57 -21.92 -7.72 -11.46
CA GLU A 57 -23.18 -7.69 -12.20
C GLU A 57 -24.33 -7.23 -11.30
N GLN A 58 -24.46 -7.82 -10.10
CA GLN A 58 -25.49 -7.41 -9.13
C GLN A 58 -25.37 -5.94 -8.73
N LEU A 59 -24.15 -5.46 -8.46
CA LEU A 59 -23.90 -4.06 -8.09
C LEU A 59 -24.28 -3.07 -9.21
N GLN A 60 -24.09 -3.46 -10.47
CA GLN A 60 -24.46 -2.62 -11.61
C GLN A 60 -25.95 -2.66 -11.90
N GLU A 61 -26.53 -3.85 -12.00
CA GLU A 61 -27.90 -4.06 -12.47
C GLU A 61 -28.94 -3.68 -11.40
N GLU A 62 -28.75 -4.13 -10.16
CA GLU A 62 -29.75 -3.92 -9.10
C GLU A 62 -29.61 -2.53 -8.45
N PHE A 63 -28.37 -2.07 -8.28
CA PHE A 63 -28.09 -0.87 -7.50
C PHE A 63 -27.75 0.34 -8.36
N GLY A 64 -27.33 0.15 -9.63
CA GLY A 64 -26.91 1.22 -10.53
C GLY A 64 -25.56 1.82 -10.15
N VAL A 65 -24.69 1.03 -9.50
CA VAL A 65 -23.37 1.50 -9.09
C VAL A 65 -22.46 1.61 -10.32
N PRO A 66 -21.73 2.72 -10.51
CA PRO A 66 -20.74 2.83 -11.59
C PRO A 66 -19.73 1.69 -11.53
N TYR A 67 -19.35 1.14 -12.68
CA TYR A 67 -18.48 -0.05 -12.75
C TYR A 67 -17.19 0.11 -11.95
N GLU A 68 -16.55 1.28 -12.04
CA GLU A 68 -15.31 1.58 -11.33
C GLU A 68 -15.46 1.52 -9.80
N VAL A 69 -16.59 2.00 -9.29
CA VAL A 69 -16.95 1.96 -7.87
C VAL A 69 -17.29 0.53 -7.45
N ALA A 70 -18.02 -0.21 -8.29
CA ALA A 70 -18.36 -1.61 -8.04
C ALA A 70 -17.10 -2.48 -7.88
N VAL A 71 -16.09 -2.28 -8.73
CA VAL A 71 -14.77 -2.94 -8.62
C VAL A 71 -14.16 -2.69 -7.23
N LYS A 72 -14.16 -1.45 -6.75
CA LYS A 72 -13.62 -1.12 -5.42
C LYS A 72 -14.43 -1.70 -4.27
N ILE A 73 -15.76 -1.75 -4.39
CA ILE A 73 -16.62 -2.41 -3.40
C ILE A 73 -16.28 -3.90 -3.32
N VAL A 74 -16.06 -4.57 -4.45
CA VAL A 74 -15.71 -6.01 -4.48
C VAL A 74 -14.30 -6.27 -3.93
N ASP A 75 -13.34 -5.41 -4.19
CA ASP A 75 -11.97 -5.55 -3.64
C ASP A 75 -11.95 -5.32 -2.11
N VAL A 76 -12.71 -4.34 -1.62
CA VAL A 76 -12.70 -3.93 -0.21
C VAL A 76 -13.68 -4.72 0.64
N ILE A 77 -14.83 -5.16 0.10
CA ILE A 77 -15.94 -5.80 0.82
C ILE A 77 -16.23 -5.07 2.15
N PRO A 78 -16.80 -3.85 2.07
CA PRO A 78 -17.08 -3.04 3.25
C PRO A 78 -18.01 -3.77 4.22
N LYS A 79 -17.64 -3.75 5.50
CA LYS A 79 -18.43 -4.31 6.60
C LYS A 79 -19.30 -3.26 7.29
N HIS A 80 -18.88 -2.00 7.21
CA HIS A 80 -19.54 -0.88 7.88
C HIS A 80 -20.03 0.15 6.88
N HIS A 81 -21.10 0.86 7.24
CA HIS A 81 -21.68 1.92 6.42
C HIS A 81 -20.69 3.06 6.12
N SER A 82 -19.80 3.39 7.07
CA SER A 82 -18.75 4.39 6.86
C SER A 82 -17.80 3.99 5.72
N GLN A 83 -17.38 2.72 5.66
CA GLN A 83 -16.51 2.21 4.59
C GLN A 83 -17.20 2.27 3.24
N LEU A 84 -18.47 1.85 3.17
CA LEU A 84 -19.23 1.88 1.93
C LEU A 84 -19.43 3.33 1.43
N ARG A 85 -19.75 4.26 2.34
CA ARG A 85 -19.89 5.69 2.01
C ARG A 85 -18.59 6.28 1.43
N VAL A 86 -17.44 5.91 1.97
CA VAL A 86 -16.13 6.35 1.43
C VAL A 86 -15.90 5.82 0.01
N LEU A 87 -16.29 4.58 -0.29
CA LEU A 87 -16.12 3.99 -1.62
C LEU A 87 -17.09 4.57 -2.66
N ILE A 88 -18.33 4.81 -2.26
CA ILE A 88 -19.38 5.41 -3.11
C ILE A 88 -19.07 6.88 -3.38
N GLY A 89 -18.48 7.60 -2.42
CA GLY A 89 -18.12 9.01 -2.58
C GLY A 89 -19.33 9.87 -2.95
N ALA A 90 -19.22 10.61 -4.06
CA ALA A 90 -20.28 11.48 -4.57
C ALA A 90 -21.32 10.76 -5.45
N SER A 91 -21.25 9.43 -5.59
CA SER A 91 -22.21 8.72 -6.44
C SER A 91 -23.62 8.68 -5.85
N ALA A 92 -24.63 8.77 -6.73
CA ALA A 92 -26.04 8.94 -6.38
C ALA A 92 -26.71 7.63 -5.90
N VAL A 93 -26.08 6.90 -4.98
CA VAL A 93 -26.66 5.70 -4.37
C VAL A 93 -27.41 6.10 -3.11
N SER A 94 -28.74 5.89 -3.09
CA SER A 94 -29.58 6.19 -1.92
C SER A 94 -29.18 5.37 -0.69
N GLU A 95 -29.42 5.90 0.51
CA GLU A 95 -29.08 5.20 1.76
C GLU A 95 -29.78 3.84 1.88
N GLU A 96 -30.99 3.70 1.34
CA GLU A 96 -31.72 2.42 1.30
C GLU A 96 -30.98 1.37 0.45
N LYS A 97 -30.45 1.78 -0.71
CA LYS A 97 -29.63 0.91 -1.56
C LYS A 97 -28.31 0.54 -0.86
N GLN A 98 -27.69 1.49 -0.16
CA GLN A 98 -26.45 1.23 0.60
C GLN A 98 -26.66 0.16 1.68
N LYS A 99 -27.78 0.19 2.42
CA LYS A 99 -28.12 -0.85 3.40
C LYS A 99 -28.27 -2.23 2.76
N LYS A 100 -28.99 -2.32 1.63
CA LYS A 100 -29.16 -3.57 0.88
C LYS A 100 -27.83 -4.11 0.34
N ILE A 101 -26.93 -3.24 -0.13
CA ILE A 101 -25.57 -3.63 -0.55
C ILE A 101 -24.81 -4.26 0.63
N LEU A 102 -24.84 -3.65 1.82
CA LEU A 102 -24.17 -4.20 3.01
C LEU A 102 -24.74 -5.57 3.41
N GLU A 103 -26.06 -5.73 3.36
CA GLU A 103 -26.71 -7.02 3.63
C GLU A 103 -26.27 -8.10 2.62
N MET A 104 -26.20 -7.75 1.34
CA MET A 104 -25.70 -8.65 0.29
C MET A 104 -24.24 -9.04 0.54
N LEU A 105 -23.37 -8.07 0.83
CA LEU A 105 -21.95 -8.31 1.09
C LEU A 105 -21.71 -9.14 2.36
N SER A 106 -22.54 -8.98 3.39
CA SER A 106 -22.42 -9.74 4.65
C SER A 106 -22.55 -11.27 4.46
N LYS A 107 -23.26 -11.70 3.41
CA LYS A 107 -23.48 -13.12 3.09
C LYS A 107 -22.31 -13.74 2.34
N VAL A 108 -21.37 -12.92 1.86
CA VAL A 108 -20.23 -13.37 1.07
C VAL A 108 -19.16 -13.95 2.00
N LYS A 109 -18.78 -15.20 1.76
CA LYS A 109 -17.64 -15.83 2.45
C LYS A 109 -16.34 -15.26 1.89
N VAL A 110 -15.60 -14.57 2.74
CA VAL A 110 -14.30 -13.98 2.40
C VAL A 110 -13.19 -15.01 2.61
N LYS A 111 -12.29 -15.16 1.63
CA LYS A 111 -11.04 -15.93 1.77
C LYS A 111 -10.17 -15.27 2.84
N HIS A 112 -9.63 -16.09 3.76
CA HIS A 112 -8.87 -15.65 4.94
C HIS A 112 -7.89 -14.50 4.65
N VAL A 113 -8.12 -13.37 5.30
CA VAL A 113 -7.05 -12.42 5.61
C VAL A 113 -6.35 -13.01 6.83
N GLU A 114 -5.06 -13.36 6.72
CA GLU A 114 -4.25 -13.61 7.91
C GLU A 114 -4.48 -12.43 8.86
N GLU A 115 -5.08 -12.69 10.02
CA GLU A 115 -5.20 -11.69 11.06
C GLU A 115 -3.79 -11.24 11.38
N VAL A 116 -3.49 -9.98 11.04
CA VAL A 116 -2.36 -9.28 11.63
C VAL A 116 -2.66 -9.31 13.13
N LYS A 117 -1.99 -10.20 13.87
CA LYS A 117 -1.91 -10.08 15.32
C LYS A 117 -1.51 -8.65 15.59
N THR A 118 -2.38 -7.91 16.26
CA THR A 118 -2.08 -6.61 16.83
C THR A 118 -0.92 -6.82 17.81
N GLU A 119 0.31 -6.68 17.32
CA GLU A 119 1.37 -6.17 18.16
C GLU A 119 0.99 -4.71 18.41
N GLU A 120 0.57 -4.44 19.65
CA GLU A 120 0.27 -3.11 20.14
C GLU A 120 1.48 -2.23 19.84
N VAL A 121 1.32 -1.31 18.90
CA VAL A 121 2.26 -0.21 18.72
C VAL A 121 2.16 0.60 20.01
N PRO A 122 3.24 0.71 20.81
CA PRO A 122 3.19 1.49 22.04
C PRO A 122 2.81 2.92 21.68
N ALA A 123 1.82 3.44 22.42
CA ALA A 123 1.37 4.81 22.31
C ALA A 123 2.51 5.77 22.66
N GLU A 124 3.15 6.35 21.64
CA GLU A 124 3.85 7.61 21.80
C GLU A 124 2.87 8.72 21.41
N GLY A 125 2.32 9.36 22.44
CA GLY A 125 1.40 10.49 22.37
C GLY A 125 1.98 11.64 21.54
N ALA A 126 1.20 12.24 20.66
CA ALA A 126 0.28 13.32 21.01
C ALA A 126 1.01 14.61 21.43
N ALA A 127 1.49 15.37 20.44
CA ALA A 127 1.65 16.82 20.57
C ALA A 127 1.73 17.47 19.18
N ALA A 128 0.57 17.79 18.59
CA ALA A 128 0.46 18.93 17.69
C ALA A 128 -1.01 19.30 17.45
N GLU A 129 -1.27 20.60 17.64
CA GLU A 129 -2.41 21.37 17.13
C GLU A 129 -3.69 21.42 17.99
N LYS A 130 -3.78 22.45 18.85
CA LYS A 130 -4.47 23.71 18.50
C LYS A 130 -4.48 24.69 19.68
N ALA A 131 -3.91 25.88 19.48
CA ALA A 131 -4.35 27.11 20.15
C ALA A 131 -3.89 28.34 19.36
N GLU A 132 -4.89 29.11 18.95
CA GLU A 132 -4.86 30.42 18.32
C GLU A 132 -4.58 31.53 19.37
N ALA A 133 -4.14 32.69 18.89
CA ALA A 133 -4.08 34.03 19.52
C ALA A 133 -2.73 34.53 20.11
N ALA A 134 -2.22 35.60 19.49
CA ALA A 134 -1.24 36.59 20.00
C ALA A 134 -1.90 37.49 21.09
N PRO A 135 -1.20 38.36 21.89
CA PRO A 135 0.10 39.02 21.63
C PRO A 135 1.09 39.23 22.82
N GLU A 136 2.32 39.64 22.44
CA GLU A 136 3.32 40.51 23.10
C GLU A 136 3.63 40.44 24.62
N LYS A 137 4.92 40.21 24.97
CA LYS A 137 5.80 41.18 25.67
C LYS A 137 7.26 40.70 25.88
N LYS A 138 8.16 41.68 25.72
CA LYS A 138 9.60 41.82 26.03
C LYS A 138 10.15 41.10 27.28
N GLU A 139 11.38 40.57 27.15
CA GLU A 139 12.61 40.84 27.94
C GLU A 139 13.64 39.75 27.56
N GLU A 140 14.67 40.01 26.77
CA GLU A 140 15.97 40.62 27.07
C GLU A 140 16.93 39.73 27.91
N ALA A 141 18.14 39.57 27.35
CA ALA A 141 19.44 39.36 27.97
C ALA A 141 20.06 37.95 28.12
N ALA A 142 21.38 37.96 27.84
CA ALA A 142 22.46 37.07 28.29
C ALA A 142 22.90 35.91 27.38
N GLU A 143 23.61 36.29 26.31
CA GLU A 143 25.00 35.92 26.02
C GLU A 143 25.69 34.91 26.98
N GLY A 144 26.34 33.90 26.40
CA GLY A 144 27.66 33.47 26.88
C GLY A 144 27.83 32.05 27.40
N ALA A 145 28.48 31.23 26.56
CA ALA A 145 29.59 30.32 26.92
C ALA A 145 29.36 28.80 27.00
N LYS A 146 30.32 28.11 26.37
CA LYS A 146 30.82 26.73 26.51
C LYS A 146 30.26 25.66 25.58
N GLU A 147 30.79 25.73 24.37
CA GLU A 147 31.58 24.68 23.73
C GLU A 147 32.31 23.75 24.74
N GLU A 148 32.02 22.45 24.63
CA GLU A 148 32.93 21.29 24.73
C GLU A 148 32.15 20.05 25.23
N ALA A 149 31.83 19.12 24.31
CA ALA A 149 32.15 17.70 24.44
C ALA A 149 31.44 16.82 23.38
N SER A 150 32.26 16.07 22.64
CA SER A 150 31.98 14.78 21.97
C SER A 150 31.09 14.83 20.72
N ALA A 151 31.59 14.88 19.48
CA ALA A 151 32.69 14.11 18.89
C ALA A 151 32.58 12.62 19.23
N GLY A 152 31.81 11.88 18.42
CA GLY A 152 31.62 10.45 18.67
C GLY A 152 30.73 9.68 17.70
N LYS A 153 30.75 9.93 16.38
CA LYS A 153 30.27 8.92 15.41
C LYS A 153 30.60 9.11 13.92
N GLU A 154 31.77 9.61 13.54
CA GLU A 154 32.19 9.59 12.11
C GLU A 154 33.39 8.70 11.78
N GLU A 155 34.06 8.10 12.77
CA GLU A 155 35.29 7.32 12.51
C GLU A 155 35.10 5.84 12.08
N LYS A 156 33.87 5.35 11.84
CA LYS A 156 33.67 3.92 11.49
C LYS A 156 33.46 3.59 10.02
N LYS A 157 33.50 4.57 9.10
CA LYS A 157 33.31 4.30 7.65
C LYS A 157 34.56 4.38 6.78
N GLY A 158 35.63 5.05 7.23
CA GLY A 158 36.88 5.18 6.46
C GLY A 158 37.80 3.96 6.45
N LYS A 159 37.81 3.15 7.53
CA LYS A 159 38.83 2.10 7.72
C LYS A 159 38.59 0.75 7.01
N LYS A 160 37.49 0.60 6.26
CA LYS A 160 37.23 -0.64 5.49
C LYS A 160 37.53 -0.52 3.99
N ALA A 161 37.62 0.70 3.46
CA ALA A 161 37.92 0.93 2.05
C ALA A 161 39.43 0.78 1.74
N GLU A 162 40.30 1.25 2.64
CA GLU A 162 41.74 1.28 2.39
C GLU A 162 42.43 -0.10 2.46
N LYS A 163 41.81 -1.10 3.11
CA LYS A 163 42.43 -2.42 3.34
C LYS A 163 42.17 -3.46 2.25
N ASP A 164 41.20 -3.22 1.36
CA ASP A 164 40.88 -4.15 0.27
C ASP A 164 41.62 -3.80 -1.04
N GLU A 165 42.01 -2.53 -1.24
CA GLU A 165 42.77 -2.10 -2.41
C GLU A 165 44.23 -2.57 -2.38
N GLU A 166 44.90 -2.49 -1.21
CA GLU A 166 46.31 -2.90 -1.07
C GLU A 166 46.50 -4.42 -1.22
N LYS A 167 45.46 -5.22 -0.99
CA LYS A 167 45.51 -6.69 -1.11
C LYS A 167 45.34 -7.17 -2.56
N LYS A 168 44.73 -6.35 -3.42
CA LYS A 168 44.53 -6.66 -4.84
C LYS A 168 45.80 -6.38 -5.65
N GLU A 169 46.53 -5.33 -5.31
CA GLU A 169 47.76 -4.93 -6.01
C GLU A 169 48.96 -5.85 -5.69
N LYS A 170 49.03 -6.40 -4.47
CA LYS A 170 50.05 -7.40 -4.10
C LYS A 170 49.81 -8.79 -4.72
N LYS A 171 48.58 -9.11 -5.14
CA LYS A 171 48.27 -10.40 -5.78
C LYS A 171 48.59 -10.40 -7.27
N SER A 172 48.41 -9.27 -7.96
CA SER A 172 48.76 -9.11 -9.38
C SER A 172 50.27 -9.04 -9.66
N LYS A 173 51.09 -8.69 -8.66
CA LYS A 173 52.56 -8.68 -8.80
C LYS A 173 53.23 -10.04 -8.56
N LYS A 174 52.52 -11.04 -8.03
CA LYS A 174 53.09 -12.37 -7.75
C LYS A 174 52.84 -13.41 -8.86
N GLU A 175 52.00 -13.10 -9.86
CA GLU A 175 51.71 -13.98 -11.00
C GLU A 175 52.47 -13.61 -12.28
N LYS A 176 53.44 -12.69 -12.20
CA LYS A 176 54.18 -12.18 -13.37
C LYS A 176 55.70 -12.22 -13.25
N GLU A 177 56.23 -12.96 -12.28
CA GLU A 177 57.67 -13.23 -12.12
C GLU A 177 57.91 -14.74 -12.09
#